data_AF-A0A4Y9Y128-F1
#
_entry.id   AF-A0A4Y9Y128-F1
#
_cell.length_a   1.000
_cell.length_b   1.000
_cell.length_c   1.000
_cell.angle_alpha   90.00
_cell.angle_beta   90.00
_cell.angle_gamma   90.00
#
_symmetry.space_group_name_H-M   'P 1'
#
loop_
_entity.id
_entity.type
_entity.pdbx_description
1 polymer ?
#
loop_
_entity_poly.entity_id
_entity_poly.type
_entity_poly.pdbx_seq_one_letter_code
_entity_poly.pdbx_strand_id
1 'polypeptide(L)'
;MKSEIDDLIDAWVKVVKEDDDEAMATLVGQQFVRVRKTAKVVVIRPLRIAASRLTQDCYGTQHVALCEKWAEAECVELRKERLRDVVSRLREVGWGDELDLMKEDNYAPLSKLAEVNVPEKLTDTAWSNVGREIIKGMESAQTRRLARELDEKLHSRADIMESTIKSLLRRPELWPYRVGFGDIARMPEVREIMCAPDSEDIDAKFAALPTQFGDMIRRWKAHVDDQLLNKYVPDFDEYEYPRRAKSYKRLLSLDLATTRFRCERCAVEFGWDCDLYYPSVLSHDCLHGETEWMDDETDTVYAHFVEEYVGSEGFYTYRLHAVPLTTQARKLFELCGKDTDTVTAQEMDALGVRFVRDEEYIMTWRAATSSSQDPDGTWRMATSGEASKAQKHERRIQLEEARWFCRTCDEPQHARGWYCRDALRHLATMHGGVTLSLECEHLQALPGYDKSQDDFQFKLDSLDSDEKAKRVYQL
;
A
#
# COMPACT_ATOMS: atom_id res chain seq x y z
N MET A 1 -61.51 54.41 11.56
CA MET A 1 -61.02 53.02 11.67
C MET A 1 -62.11 51.98 11.43
N LYS A 2 -63.16 51.84 12.27
CA LYS A 2 -64.21 50.83 12.00
C LYS A 2 -64.94 51.09 10.66
N SER A 3 -65.40 52.31 10.42
CA SER A 3 -66.03 52.67 9.14
C SER A 3 -65.10 52.49 7.94
N GLU A 4 -63.83 52.85 8.08
CA GLU A 4 -62.84 52.69 6.99
C GLU A 4 -62.51 51.22 6.69
N ILE A 5 -62.61 50.35 7.70
CA ILE A 5 -62.47 48.90 7.53
C ILE A 5 -63.70 48.33 6.85
N ASP A 6 -64.90 48.76 7.26
CA ASP A 6 -66.15 48.34 6.64
C ASP A 6 -66.19 48.77 5.15
N ASP A 7 -65.76 50.00 4.84
CA ASP A 7 -65.63 50.50 3.45
C ASP A 7 -64.62 49.69 2.62
N LEU A 8 -63.51 49.26 3.23
CA LEU A 8 -62.50 48.43 2.56
C LEU A 8 -63.02 47.02 2.30
N ILE A 9 -63.74 46.44 3.25
CA ILE A 9 -64.35 45.12 3.11
C ILE A 9 -65.39 45.15 1.99
N ASP A 10 -66.23 46.18 1.95
CA ASP A 10 -67.23 46.33 0.89
C ASP A 10 -66.57 46.51 -0.48
N ALA A 11 -65.50 47.30 -0.57
CA ALA A 11 -64.72 47.45 -1.80
C ALA A 11 -64.06 46.12 -2.23
N TRP A 12 -63.51 45.36 -1.29
CA TRP A 12 -62.90 44.05 -1.55
C TRP A 12 -63.92 43.03 -2.03
N VAL A 13 -65.06 42.92 -1.35
CA VAL A 13 -66.15 42.02 -1.72
C VAL A 13 -66.70 42.37 -3.09
N LYS A 14 -66.76 43.67 -3.44
CA LYS A 14 -67.18 44.11 -4.76
C LYS A 14 -66.21 43.64 -5.86
N VAL A 15 -64.91 43.90 -5.69
CA VAL A 15 -63.89 43.54 -6.69
C VAL A 15 -63.80 42.02 -6.88
N VAL A 16 -63.89 41.24 -5.80
CA VAL A 16 -63.88 39.76 -5.87
C VAL A 16 -65.13 39.23 -6.58
N LYS A 17 -66.29 39.87 -6.42
CA LYS A 17 -67.52 39.47 -7.12
C LYS A 17 -67.48 39.79 -8.62
N GLU A 18 -66.74 40.83 -9.00
CA GLU A 18 -66.63 41.29 -10.39
C GLU A 18 -65.49 40.59 -11.17
N ASP A 19 -64.65 39.79 -10.49
CA ASP A 19 -63.52 39.03 -11.04
C ASP A 19 -62.55 39.88 -11.88
N ASP A 20 -62.33 41.12 -11.42
CA ASP A 20 -61.47 42.11 -12.08
C ASP A 20 -60.08 42.12 -11.41
N ASP A 21 -59.15 41.37 -12.01
CA ASP A 21 -57.76 41.24 -11.55
C ASP A 21 -57.01 42.58 -11.49
N GLU A 22 -57.32 43.53 -12.40
CA GLU A 22 -56.66 44.84 -12.45
C GLU A 22 -57.17 45.75 -11.32
N ALA A 23 -58.48 45.71 -11.05
CA ALA A 23 -59.08 46.39 -9.91
C ALA A 23 -58.56 45.80 -8.58
N MET A 24 -58.34 44.48 -8.52
CA MET A 24 -57.80 43.81 -7.34
C MET A 24 -56.35 44.22 -7.08
N ALA A 25 -55.49 44.20 -8.10
CA ALA A 25 -54.11 44.65 -7.99
C ALA A 25 -54.03 46.12 -7.56
N THR A 26 -54.91 46.98 -8.07
CA THR A 26 -55.00 48.40 -7.71
C THR A 26 -55.42 48.60 -6.26
N LEU A 27 -56.43 47.88 -5.78
CA LEU A 27 -56.92 47.95 -4.40
C LEU A 27 -55.83 47.50 -3.42
N VAL A 28 -55.13 46.40 -3.71
CA VAL A 28 -54.00 45.89 -2.91
C VAL A 28 -52.85 46.90 -2.88
N GLY A 29 -52.49 47.45 -4.04
CA GLY A 29 -51.42 48.45 -4.16
C GLY A 29 -51.72 49.71 -3.35
N GLN A 30 -52.95 50.20 -3.38
CA GLN A 30 -53.36 51.38 -2.61
C GLN A 30 -53.30 51.15 -1.10
N GLN A 31 -53.69 49.96 -0.61
CA GLN A 31 -53.58 49.65 0.82
C GLN A 31 -52.12 49.52 1.27
N PHE A 32 -51.25 48.92 0.45
CA PHE A 32 -49.82 48.84 0.75
C PHE A 32 -49.18 50.21 0.92
N VAL A 33 -49.50 51.16 0.03
CA VAL A 33 -49.01 52.55 0.14
C VAL A 33 -49.57 53.25 1.38
N ARG A 34 -50.83 52.99 1.75
CA ARG A 34 -51.50 53.57 2.92
C ARG A 34 -50.87 53.09 4.23
N VAL A 35 -50.63 51.78 4.37
CA VAL A 35 -49.96 51.17 5.54
C VAL A 35 -48.53 51.66 5.66
N ARG A 36 -47.80 51.81 4.54
CA ARG A 36 -46.43 52.35 4.53
C ARG A 36 -46.36 53.83 4.95
N LYS A 37 -47.43 54.61 4.70
CA LYS A 37 -47.55 56.00 5.17
C LYS A 37 -47.90 56.08 6.66
N THR A 38 -48.75 55.17 7.18
CA THR A 38 -49.09 55.13 8.61
C THR A 38 -47.95 54.57 9.47
N ALA A 39 -47.14 53.65 8.93
CA ALA A 39 -45.99 53.08 9.63
C ALA A 39 -44.86 54.09 9.95
N LYS A 40 -44.88 55.30 9.38
CA LYS A 40 -43.91 56.37 9.71
C LYS A 40 -44.27 57.22 10.93
N VAL A 41 -45.48 57.06 11.48
CA VAL A 41 -45.92 57.81 12.66
C VAL A 41 -46.53 56.81 13.63
N VAL A 42 -45.74 56.37 14.62
CA VAL A 42 -46.12 56.02 16.00
C VAL A 42 -44.95 55.24 16.62
N VAL A 43 -44.20 55.95 17.46
CA VAL A 43 -43.36 55.39 18.52
C VAL A 43 -44.22 55.43 19.78
N ILE A 44 -44.14 54.37 20.61
CA ILE A 44 -44.51 54.24 22.05
C ILE A 44 -45.68 53.29 22.41
N ARG A 45 -45.24 52.11 22.90
CA ARG A 45 -45.66 51.27 24.07
C ARG A 45 -46.97 50.44 24.11
N PRO A 46 -46.94 49.35 24.90
CA PRO A 46 -47.72 48.13 24.68
C PRO A 46 -48.90 48.01 25.64
N LEU A 47 -50.04 47.48 25.17
CA LEU A 47 -51.03 46.79 25.99
C LEU A 47 -52.00 45.99 25.11
N ARG A 48 -52.10 44.68 25.40
CA ARG A 48 -53.25 43.80 25.20
C ARG A 48 -53.95 43.80 23.83
N ILE A 49 -53.44 42.97 22.91
CA ILE A 49 -54.27 42.11 22.04
C ILE A 49 -53.59 40.74 21.98
N ALA A 50 -53.87 39.87 22.97
CA ALA A 50 -53.31 38.53 23.07
C ALA A 50 -54.25 37.42 22.56
N ALA A 51 -55.40 37.76 21.97
CA ALA A 51 -56.37 36.76 21.49
C ALA A 51 -56.64 36.80 19.96
N SER A 52 -56.12 37.80 19.24
CA SER A 52 -56.24 37.87 17.76
C SER A 52 -54.93 37.65 17.01
N ARG A 53 -53.78 37.60 17.71
CA ARG A 53 -52.48 37.24 17.09
C ARG A 53 -52.24 35.73 17.06
N LEU A 54 -52.80 34.97 18.00
CA LEU A 54 -52.62 33.51 18.02
C LEU A 54 -53.29 32.79 16.84
N THR A 55 -54.37 33.33 16.26
CA THR A 55 -54.97 32.75 15.05
C THR A 55 -54.30 33.25 13.78
N GLN A 56 -53.84 34.51 13.73
CA GLN A 56 -53.13 35.06 12.57
C GLN A 56 -51.70 34.50 12.43
N ASP A 57 -51.04 34.17 13.53
CA ASP A 57 -49.74 33.49 13.55
C ASP A 57 -49.87 32.00 13.16
N CYS A 58 -50.99 31.33 13.46
CA CYS A 58 -51.25 29.95 13.01
C CYS A 58 -51.53 29.84 11.50
N TYR A 59 -52.25 30.79 10.89
CA TYR A 59 -52.44 30.80 9.44
C TYR A 59 -51.18 31.21 8.68
N GLY A 60 -50.39 32.14 9.23
CA GLY A 60 -49.10 32.54 8.65
C GLY A 60 -48.09 31.40 8.64
N THR A 61 -47.97 30.64 9.72
CA THR A 61 -47.03 29.49 9.80
C THR A 61 -47.42 28.34 8.88
N GLN A 62 -48.72 28.02 8.76
CA GLN A 62 -49.18 27.00 7.81
C GLN A 62 -48.95 27.42 6.35
N HIS A 63 -49.19 28.69 6.01
CA HIS A 63 -48.95 29.20 4.67
C HIS A 63 -47.46 29.21 4.31
N VAL A 64 -46.58 29.68 5.21
CA VAL A 64 -45.12 29.65 5.01
C VAL A 64 -44.64 28.21 4.76
N ALA A 65 -45.07 27.25 5.58
CA ALA A 65 -44.69 25.85 5.40
C ALA A 65 -45.18 25.25 4.07
N LEU A 66 -46.36 25.66 3.58
CA LEU A 66 -46.85 25.24 2.27
C LEU A 66 -46.07 25.88 1.12
N CYS A 67 -45.72 27.17 1.23
CA CYS A 67 -44.89 27.86 0.26
C CYS A 67 -43.47 27.30 0.20
N GLU A 68 -42.87 26.96 1.34
CA GLU A 68 -41.57 26.29 1.41
C GLU A 68 -41.61 24.91 0.74
N LYS A 69 -42.63 24.09 1.02
CA LYS A 69 -42.83 22.80 0.36
C LYS A 69 -43.03 22.93 -1.15
N TRP A 70 -43.81 23.93 -1.58
CA TRP A 70 -44.05 24.17 -3.00
C TRP A 70 -42.76 24.62 -3.71
N ALA A 71 -42.01 25.55 -3.12
CA ALA A 71 -40.72 26.01 -3.65
C ALA A 71 -39.69 24.86 -3.70
N GLU A 72 -39.68 23.98 -2.69
CA GLU A 72 -38.84 22.80 -2.69
C GLU A 72 -39.22 21.82 -3.81
N ALA A 73 -40.52 21.56 -4.00
CA ALA A 73 -41.02 20.72 -5.08
C ALA A 73 -40.67 21.30 -6.46
N GLU A 74 -40.81 22.60 -6.65
CA GLU A 74 -40.44 23.30 -7.88
C GLU A 74 -38.93 23.21 -8.15
N CYS A 75 -38.09 23.39 -7.12
CA CYS A 75 -36.65 23.22 -7.23
C CYS A 75 -36.26 21.78 -7.63
N VAL A 76 -36.95 20.77 -7.10
CA VAL A 76 -36.73 19.37 -7.45
C VAL A 76 -37.09 19.12 -8.92
N GLU A 77 -38.22 19.63 -9.40
CA GLU A 77 -38.60 19.48 -10.81
C GLU A 77 -37.63 20.21 -11.76
N LEU A 78 -37.20 21.43 -11.42
CA LEU A 78 -36.20 22.17 -12.19
C LEU A 78 -34.86 21.43 -12.27
N ARG A 79 -34.43 20.78 -11.18
CA ARG A 79 -33.22 19.93 -11.18
C ARG A 79 -33.38 18.69 -12.05
N LYS A 80 -34.55 18.05 -12.05
CA LYS A 80 -34.83 16.91 -12.94
C LYS A 80 -34.84 17.32 -14.41
N GLU A 81 -35.43 18.47 -14.73
CA GLU A 81 -35.38 19.05 -16.07
C GLU A 81 -33.95 19.34 -16.50
N ARG A 82 -33.18 20.02 -15.64
CA ARG A 82 -31.77 20.30 -15.90
C ARG A 82 -30.95 19.03 -16.11
N LEU A 83 -31.15 18.00 -15.29
CA LEU A 83 -30.48 16.71 -15.46
C LEU A 83 -30.82 16.07 -16.82
N ARG A 84 -32.08 16.10 -17.25
CA ARG A 84 -32.49 15.61 -18.57
C ARG A 84 -31.79 16.37 -19.70
N ASP A 85 -31.70 17.70 -19.60
CA ASP A 85 -31.00 18.53 -20.58
C ASP A 85 -29.49 18.23 -20.61
N VAL A 86 -28.86 18.08 -19.44
CA VAL A 86 -27.44 17.68 -19.33
C VAL A 86 -27.20 16.32 -19.98
N VAL A 87 -28.03 15.32 -19.67
CA VAL A 87 -27.93 13.97 -20.25
C VAL A 87 -28.06 14.03 -21.78
N SER A 88 -29.01 14.80 -22.31
CA SER A 88 -29.16 14.97 -23.76
C SER A 88 -27.90 15.54 -24.40
N ARG A 89 -27.35 16.63 -23.85
CA ARG A 89 -26.13 17.27 -24.38
C ARG A 89 -24.90 16.37 -24.25
N LEU A 90 -24.77 15.62 -23.16
CA LEU A 90 -23.69 14.65 -23.00
C LEU A 90 -23.77 13.51 -24.03
N ARG A 91 -24.97 13.05 -24.41
CA ARG A 91 -25.14 12.11 -25.52
C ARG A 91 -24.65 12.69 -26.84
N GLU A 92 -24.98 13.95 -27.12
CA GLU A 92 -24.56 14.64 -28.35
C GLU A 92 -23.02 14.75 -28.48
N VAL A 93 -22.30 14.87 -27.35
CA VAL A 93 -20.82 14.91 -27.34
C VAL A 93 -20.17 13.54 -27.16
N GLY A 94 -20.93 12.44 -27.29
CA GLY A 94 -20.38 11.08 -27.35
C GLY A 94 -20.36 10.29 -26.04
N TRP A 95 -20.97 10.77 -24.95
CA TRP A 95 -21.04 10.05 -23.66
C TRP A 95 -22.23 9.08 -23.56
N GLY A 96 -22.84 8.70 -24.69
CA GLY A 96 -24.05 7.86 -24.73
C GLY A 96 -23.92 6.55 -23.94
N ASP A 97 -22.87 5.78 -24.22
CA ASP A 97 -22.68 4.46 -23.63
C ASP A 97 -22.49 4.52 -22.11
N GLU A 98 -21.68 5.46 -21.62
CA GLU A 98 -21.46 5.67 -20.19
C GLU A 98 -22.76 6.09 -19.47
N LEU A 99 -23.56 6.95 -20.09
CA LEU A 99 -24.86 7.35 -19.56
C LEU A 99 -25.87 6.20 -19.52
N ASP A 100 -25.80 5.28 -20.47
CA ASP A 100 -26.64 4.08 -20.47
C ASP A 100 -26.28 3.15 -19.30
N LEU A 101 -25.00 3.03 -18.95
CA LEU A 101 -24.54 2.31 -17.75
C LEU A 101 -24.97 3.02 -16.45
N MET A 102 -24.89 4.36 -16.40
CA MET A 102 -25.29 5.13 -15.21
C MET A 102 -26.80 5.19 -14.96
N LYS A 103 -27.61 4.85 -15.97
CA LYS A 103 -29.08 4.95 -15.90
C LYS A 103 -29.65 4.07 -14.80
N GLU A 104 -29.05 2.92 -14.54
CA GLU A 104 -29.50 1.99 -13.50
C GLU A 104 -29.42 2.60 -12.09
N ASP A 105 -28.46 3.51 -11.87
CA ASP A 105 -28.28 4.25 -10.61
C ASP A 105 -28.85 5.68 -10.70
N ASN A 106 -29.86 5.90 -11.55
CA ASN A 106 -30.51 7.21 -11.75
C ASN A 106 -29.53 8.37 -11.98
N TYR A 107 -28.41 8.11 -12.65
CA TYR A 107 -27.35 9.11 -12.89
C TYR A 107 -26.73 9.68 -11.60
N ALA A 108 -26.66 8.92 -10.50
CA ALA A 108 -26.15 9.39 -9.21
C ALA A 108 -24.76 10.07 -9.26
N PRO A 109 -23.77 9.63 -10.06
CA PRO A 109 -22.51 10.35 -10.18
C PRO A 109 -22.66 11.77 -10.74
N LEU A 110 -23.55 11.95 -11.72
CA LEU A 110 -23.84 13.25 -12.35
C LEU A 110 -24.68 14.15 -11.43
N SER A 111 -25.67 13.60 -10.74
CA SER A 111 -26.55 14.38 -9.87
C SER A 111 -25.82 14.97 -8.65
N LYS A 112 -24.65 14.44 -8.31
CA LYS A 112 -23.77 14.95 -7.25
C LYS A 112 -22.94 16.17 -7.69
N LEU A 113 -22.85 16.46 -8.99
CA LEU A 113 -22.14 17.63 -9.50
C LEU A 113 -22.94 18.91 -9.21
N ALA A 114 -22.26 19.93 -8.68
CA ALA A 114 -22.90 21.19 -8.27
C ALA A 114 -23.56 21.89 -9.47
N GLU A 115 -22.93 21.80 -10.65
CA GLU A 115 -23.35 22.40 -11.91
C GLU A 115 -24.66 21.80 -12.45
N VAL A 116 -24.92 20.54 -12.11
CA VAL A 116 -26.13 19.79 -12.51
C VAL A 116 -27.26 20.03 -11.50
N ASN A 117 -26.94 20.29 -10.23
CA ASN A 117 -27.92 20.44 -9.14
C ASN A 117 -28.47 21.88 -8.95
N VAL A 118 -28.20 22.77 -9.90
CA VAL A 118 -28.74 24.14 -9.91
C VAL A 118 -30.21 24.11 -10.34
N PRO A 119 -31.16 24.68 -9.59
CA PRO A 119 -32.58 24.73 -9.96
C PRO A 119 -32.85 25.83 -11.00
N GLU A 120 -32.13 25.79 -12.12
CA GLU A 120 -32.26 26.74 -13.23
C GLU A 120 -32.20 26.00 -14.56
N LYS A 121 -32.94 26.49 -15.56
CA LYS A 121 -32.93 25.92 -16.91
C LYS A 121 -31.55 26.05 -17.56
N LEU A 122 -31.10 24.98 -18.22
CA LEU A 122 -29.79 24.94 -18.87
C LEU A 122 -29.85 25.59 -20.26
N THR A 123 -29.44 26.86 -20.35
CA THR A 123 -29.30 27.58 -21.62
C THR A 123 -28.00 27.23 -22.34
N ASP A 124 -27.87 27.54 -23.62
CA ASP A 124 -26.63 27.29 -24.39
C ASP A 124 -25.42 28.05 -23.83
N THR A 125 -25.62 29.30 -23.42
CA THR A 125 -24.58 30.09 -22.75
C THR A 125 -24.20 29.45 -21.41
N ALA A 126 -25.17 29.01 -20.62
CA ALA A 126 -24.90 28.33 -19.34
C ALA A 126 -24.12 27.03 -19.58
N TRP A 127 -24.51 26.22 -20.56
CA TRP A 127 -23.80 25.00 -20.95
C TRP A 127 -22.37 25.28 -21.41
N SER A 128 -22.13 26.32 -22.22
CA SER A 128 -20.78 26.70 -22.63
C SER A 128 -19.87 27.03 -21.43
N ASN A 129 -20.44 27.49 -20.32
CA ASN A 129 -19.70 27.83 -19.11
C ASN A 129 -19.46 26.60 -18.22
N VAL A 130 -20.48 25.76 -18.01
CA VAL A 130 -20.40 24.62 -17.06
C VAL A 130 -20.05 23.28 -17.70
N GLY A 131 -20.20 23.15 -19.02
CA GLY A 131 -20.06 21.88 -19.74
C GLY A 131 -18.68 21.25 -19.58
N ARG A 132 -17.62 22.06 -19.45
CA ARG A 132 -16.26 21.57 -19.20
C ARG A 132 -16.15 20.83 -17.87
N GLU A 133 -16.69 21.39 -16.80
CA GLU A 133 -16.66 20.76 -15.47
C GLU A 133 -17.56 19.53 -15.43
N ILE A 134 -18.70 19.54 -16.13
CA ILE A 134 -19.55 18.35 -16.26
C ILE A 134 -18.82 17.23 -17.01
N ILE A 135 -18.11 17.52 -18.11
CA ILE A 135 -17.30 16.55 -18.86
C ILE A 135 -16.19 15.98 -17.97
N LYS A 136 -15.46 16.83 -17.24
CA LYS A 136 -14.45 16.38 -16.26
C LYS A 136 -15.08 15.48 -15.18
N GLY A 137 -16.29 15.80 -14.74
CA GLY A 137 -17.09 14.96 -13.85
C GLY A 137 -17.41 13.58 -14.45
N MET A 138 -17.76 13.53 -15.74
CA MET A 138 -17.98 12.29 -16.48
C MET A 138 -16.72 11.45 -16.63
N GLU A 139 -15.58 12.07 -16.97
CA GLU A 139 -14.28 11.39 -17.03
C GLU A 139 -13.92 10.77 -15.67
N SER A 140 -14.09 11.52 -14.59
CA SER A 140 -13.87 11.02 -13.23
C SER A 140 -14.82 9.86 -12.87
N ALA A 141 -16.09 9.95 -13.28
CA ALA A 141 -17.06 8.90 -13.02
C ALA A 141 -16.77 7.63 -13.83
N GLN A 142 -16.38 7.75 -15.10
CA GLN A 142 -15.92 6.65 -15.93
C GLN A 142 -14.67 5.99 -15.35
N THR A 143 -13.66 6.77 -14.94
CA THR A 143 -12.45 6.24 -14.29
C THR A 143 -12.79 5.44 -13.04
N ARG A 144 -13.71 5.93 -12.18
CA ARG A 144 -14.17 5.18 -11.00
C ARG A 144 -14.92 3.90 -11.37
N ARG A 145 -15.78 3.94 -12.39
CA ARG A 145 -16.51 2.75 -12.87
C ARG A 145 -15.53 1.69 -13.37
N LEU A 146 -14.62 2.07 -14.25
CA LEU A 146 -13.60 1.16 -14.79
C LEU A 146 -12.70 0.59 -13.70
N ALA A 147 -12.36 1.40 -12.69
CA ALA A 147 -11.61 0.92 -11.53
C ALA A 147 -12.38 -0.14 -10.73
N ARG A 148 -13.67 0.09 -10.47
CA ARG A 148 -14.55 -0.87 -9.79
C ARG A 148 -14.74 -2.15 -10.60
N GLU A 149 -14.98 -2.05 -11.91
CA GLU A 149 -15.11 -3.21 -12.79
C GLU A 149 -13.83 -4.04 -12.83
N LEU A 150 -12.66 -3.38 -12.86
CA LEU A 150 -11.38 -4.07 -12.75
C LEU A 150 -11.24 -4.74 -11.37
N ASP A 151 -11.57 -4.06 -10.29
CA ASP A 151 -11.48 -4.60 -8.94
C ASP A 151 -12.38 -5.83 -8.72
N GLU A 152 -13.65 -5.76 -9.13
CA GLU A 152 -14.59 -6.88 -9.10
C GLU A 152 -14.06 -8.08 -9.89
N LYS A 153 -13.48 -7.82 -11.07
CA LYS A 153 -12.84 -8.83 -11.90
C LYS A 153 -11.63 -9.47 -11.21
N LEU A 154 -10.77 -8.68 -10.58
CA LEU A 154 -9.60 -9.19 -9.85
C LEU A 154 -10.03 -10.11 -8.69
N HIS A 155 -11.03 -9.69 -7.91
CA HIS A 155 -11.61 -10.50 -6.84
C HIS A 155 -12.22 -11.80 -7.37
N SER A 156 -12.91 -11.78 -8.52
CA SER A 156 -13.47 -13.00 -9.12
C SER A 156 -12.41 -14.02 -9.55
N ARG A 157 -11.14 -13.59 -9.73
CA ARG A 157 -10.01 -14.42 -10.17
C ARG A 157 -9.03 -14.75 -9.03
N ALA A 158 -9.29 -14.28 -7.82
CA ALA A 158 -8.34 -14.36 -6.72
C ALA A 158 -8.04 -15.82 -6.29
N ASP A 159 -9.06 -16.68 -6.23
CA ASP A 159 -8.92 -18.09 -5.83
C ASP A 159 -7.97 -18.88 -6.75
N ILE A 160 -8.08 -18.67 -8.08
CA ILE A 160 -7.21 -19.36 -9.04
C ILE A 160 -5.79 -18.83 -8.99
N MET A 161 -5.62 -17.51 -8.84
CA MET A 161 -4.30 -16.92 -8.63
C MET A 161 -3.66 -17.49 -7.37
N GLU A 162 -4.41 -17.52 -6.27
CA GLU A 162 -3.91 -17.98 -4.98
C GLU A 162 -3.47 -19.44 -5.01
N SER A 163 -4.31 -20.33 -5.52
CA SER A 163 -3.97 -21.75 -5.65
C SER A 163 -2.76 -21.98 -6.54
N THR A 164 -2.66 -21.25 -7.66
CA THR A 164 -1.52 -21.34 -8.59
C THR A 164 -0.24 -20.84 -7.94
N ILE A 165 -0.25 -19.65 -7.33
CA ILE A 165 0.93 -19.08 -6.67
C ILE A 165 1.37 -19.95 -5.50
N LYS A 166 0.45 -20.48 -4.67
CA LYS A 166 0.79 -21.42 -3.59
C LYS A 166 1.48 -22.68 -4.12
N SER A 167 1.08 -23.18 -5.29
CA SER A 167 1.79 -24.29 -5.94
C SER A 167 3.19 -23.89 -6.38
N LEU A 168 3.37 -22.69 -6.93
CA LEU A 168 4.68 -22.17 -7.36
C LEU A 168 5.63 -21.94 -6.18
N LEU A 169 5.12 -21.44 -5.05
CA LEU A 169 5.89 -21.19 -3.83
C LEU A 169 6.54 -22.45 -3.22
N ARG A 170 6.04 -23.65 -3.56
CA ARG A 170 6.61 -24.92 -3.13
C ARG A 170 7.90 -25.29 -3.86
N ARG A 171 8.26 -24.54 -4.92
CA ARG A 171 9.43 -24.85 -5.74
C ARG A 171 10.72 -24.46 -5.00
N PRO A 172 11.72 -25.36 -4.95
CA PRO A 172 12.95 -25.14 -4.19
C PRO A 172 13.80 -23.99 -4.74
N GLU A 173 13.61 -23.61 -6.00
CA GLU A 173 14.35 -22.51 -6.63
C GLU A 173 14.07 -21.15 -5.99
N LEU A 174 12.99 -21.00 -5.22
CA LEU A 174 12.61 -19.74 -4.56
C LEU A 174 13.22 -19.56 -3.18
N TRP A 175 13.55 -20.65 -2.50
CA TRP A 175 13.96 -20.63 -1.10
C TRP A 175 15.18 -19.73 -0.84
N PRO A 176 16.22 -19.71 -1.69
CA PRO A 176 17.37 -18.83 -1.46
C PRO A 176 17.04 -17.33 -1.45
N TYR A 177 15.93 -16.94 -2.07
CA TYR A 177 15.53 -15.55 -2.26
C TYR A 177 14.29 -15.17 -1.45
N ARG A 178 13.67 -16.13 -0.76
CA ARG A 178 12.39 -15.97 -0.05
C ARG A 178 11.33 -15.20 -0.84
N VAL A 179 11.27 -15.42 -2.15
CA VAL A 179 10.22 -14.86 -3.02
C VAL A 179 8.86 -15.24 -2.43
N GLY A 180 8.10 -14.22 -2.03
CA GLY A 180 6.81 -14.37 -1.39
C GLY A 180 5.66 -14.41 -2.38
N PHE A 181 4.44 -14.47 -1.84
CA PHE A 181 3.23 -14.37 -2.65
C PHE A 181 3.15 -13.01 -3.35
N GLY A 182 3.37 -11.92 -2.61
CA GLY A 182 3.33 -10.55 -3.14
C GLY A 182 4.33 -10.32 -4.27
N ASP A 183 5.53 -10.90 -4.15
CA ASP A 183 6.54 -10.89 -5.22
C ASP A 183 6.02 -11.49 -6.52
N ILE A 184 5.44 -12.70 -6.45
CA ILE A 184 4.95 -13.43 -7.62
C ILE A 184 3.70 -12.73 -8.19
N ALA A 185 2.78 -12.30 -7.34
CA ALA A 185 1.56 -11.62 -7.76
C ALA A 185 1.85 -10.31 -8.51
N ARG A 186 2.95 -9.62 -8.20
CA ARG A 186 3.39 -8.40 -8.89
C ARG A 186 4.18 -8.67 -10.16
N MET A 187 4.51 -9.92 -10.49
CA MET A 187 5.19 -10.23 -11.75
C MET A 187 4.29 -9.90 -12.96
N PRO A 188 4.87 -9.40 -14.07
CA PRO A 188 4.10 -8.98 -15.23
C PRO A 188 3.16 -10.07 -15.78
N GLU A 189 3.58 -11.34 -15.73
CA GLU A 189 2.80 -12.48 -16.24
C GLU A 189 1.53 -12.69 -15.44
N VAL A 190 1.63 -12.63 -14.11
CA VAL A 190 0.46 -12.80 -13.24
C VAL A 190 -0.49 -11.62 -13.42
N ARG A 191 0.06 -10.40 -13.45
CA ARG A 191 -0.73 -9.19 -13.69
C ARG A 191 -1.45 -9.22 -15.04
N GLU A 192 -0.78 -9.65 -16.10
CA GLU A 192 -1.37 -9.76 -17.43
C GLU A 192 -2.56 -10.73 -17.44
N ILE A 193 -2.43 -11.88 -16.78
CA ILE A 193 -3.51 -12.86 -16.66
C ILE A 193 -4.66 -12.28 -15.83
N MET A 194 -4.37 -11.67 -14.68
CA MET A 194 -5.37 -11.10 -13.79
C MET A 194 -6.14 -9.93 -14.44
N CYS A 195 -5.47 -9.10 -15.23
CA CYS A 195 -6.08 -7.96 -15.92
C CYS A 195 -6.70 -8.30 -17.28
N ALA A 196 -6.54 -9.53 -17.79
CA ALA A 196 -7.04 -9.97 -19.10
C ALA A 196 -8.55 -9.71 -19.28
N PRO A 197 -9.05 -9.51 -20.52
CA PRO A 197 -10.48 -9.46 -20.81
C PRO A 197 -11.22 -10.74 -20.38
N ASP A 198 -12.53 -10.64 -20.11
CA ASP A 198 -13.35 -11.79 -19.66
C ASP A 198 -13.60 -12.83 -20.76
N SER A 199 -13.29 -12.51 -22.01
CA SER A 199 -13.37 -13.44 -23.14
C SER A 199 -12.26 -14.48 -23.16
N GLU A 200 -11.23 -14.32 -22.32
CA GLU A 200 -10.05 -15.19 -22.32
C GLU A 200 -10.17 -16.33 -21.31
N ASP A 201 -9.59 -17.48 -21.64
CA ASP A 201 -9.53 -18.64 -20.76
C ASP A 201 -8.46 -18.42 -19.67
N ILE A 202 -8.89 -17.86 -18.54
CA ILE A 202 -8.04 -17.55 -17.38
C ILE A 202 -7.43 -18.83 -16.79
N ASP A 203 -8.18 -19.94 -16.76
CA ASP A 203 -7.72 -21.22 -16.23
C ASP A 203 -6.55 -21.78 -17.04
N ALA A 204 -6.68 -21.79 -18.37
CA ALA A 204 -5.61 -22.24 -19.26
C ALA A 204 -4.35 -21.37 -19.15
N LYS A 205 -4.51 -20.05 -18.96
CA LYS A 205 -3.39 -19.13 -18.78
C LYS A 205 -2.64 -19.39 -17.47
N PHE A 206 -3.34 -19.56 -16.35
CA PHE A 206 -2.71 -19.92 -15.07
C PHE A 206 -2.05 -21.30 -15.13
N ALA A 207 -2.66 -22.28 -15.81
CA ALA A 207 -2.08 -23.61 -16.00
C ALA A 207 -0.75 -23.60 -16.77
N ALA A 208 -0.51 -22.57 -17.58
CA ALA A 208 0.75 -22.42 -18.31
C ALA A 208 1.88 -21.83 -17.45
N LEU A 209 1.59 -21.07 -16.38
CA LEU A 209 2.60 -20.39 -15.55
C LEU A 209 3.73 -21.29 -15.03
N PRO A 210 3.48 -22.52 -14.52
CA PRO A 210 4.55 -23.38 -14.00
C PRO A 210 5.68 -23.64 -15.01
N THR A 211 5.37 -23.67 -16.31
CA THR A 211 6.36 -23.88 -17.39
C THR A 211 7.24 -22.65 -17.62
N GLN A 212 6.72 -21.45 -17.36
CA GLN A 212 7.40 -20.17 -17.55
C GLN A 212 8.09 -19.68 -16.28
N PHE A 213 7.78 -20.30 -15.14
CA PHE A 213 8.16 -19.79 -13.82
C PHE A 213 9.67 -19.60 -13.62
N GLY A 214 10.50 -20.50 -14.16
CA GLY A 214 11.96 -20.34 -14.09
C GLY A 214 12.43 -19.03 -14.74
N ASP A 215 11.79 -18.61 -15.83
CA ASP A 215 12.13 -17.38 -16.56
C ASP A 215 11.59 -16.14 -15.86
N MET A 216 10.44 -16.27 -15.18
CA MET A 216 9.89 -15.22 -14.32
C MET A 216 10.85 -14.91 -13.17
N ILE A 217 11.34 -15.93 -12.46
CA ILE A 217 12.29 -15.75 -11.34
C ILE A 217 13.62 -15.18 -11.81
N ARG A 218 14.14 -15.63 -12.96
CA ARG A 218 15.36 -15.03 -13.53
C ARG A 218 15.21 -13.54 -13.81
N ARG A 219 14.06 -13.11 -14.36
CA ARG A 219 13.79 -11.69 -14.63
C ARG A 219 13.55 -10.88 -13.36
N TRP A 220 12.78 -11.40 -12.42
CA TRP A 220 12.60 -10.79 -11.11
C TRP A 220 13.95 -10.56 -10.43
N LYS A 221 14.81 -11.59 -10.39
CA LYS A 221 16.14 -11.48 -9.80
C LYS A 221 17.00 -10.45 -10.53
N ALA A 222 17.03 -10.46 -11.86
CA ALA A 222 17.80 -9.48 -12.64
C ALA A 222 17.31 -8.04 -12.39
N HIS A 223 16.01 -7.85 -12.22
CA HIS A 223 15.43 -6.56 -11.86
C HIS A 223 15.85 -6.11 -10.46
N VAL A 224 15.78 -7.00 -9.46
CA VAL A 224 16.24 -6.73 -8.10
C VAL A 224 17.74 -6.43 -8.07
N ASP A 225 18.56 -7.21 -8.78
CA ASP A 225 20.00 -6.99 -8.89
C ASP A 225 20.29 -5.59 -9.47
N ASP A 226 19.55 -5.14 -10.50
CA ASP A 226 19.70 -3.79 -11.04
C ASP A 226 19.33 -2.71 -10.03
N GLN A 227 18.24 -2.88 -9.27
CA GLN A 227 17.87 -1.95 -8.20
C GLN A 227 18.97 -1.85 -7.13
N LEU A 228 19.50 -2.99 -6.68
CA LEU A 228 20.58 -3.04 -5.69
C LEU A 228 21.87 -2.37 -6.20
N LEU A 229 22.23 -2.61 -7.46
CA LEU A 229 23.38 -1.95 -8.08
C LEU A 229 23.16 -0.44 -8.23
N ASN A 230 21.94 0.01 -8.55
CA ASN A 230 21.62 1.43 -8.67
C ASN A 230 21.73 2.16 -7.32
N LYS A 231 21.52 1.49 -6.17
CA LYS A 231 21.79 2.06 -4.84
C LYS A 231 23.27 2.34 -4.57
N TYR A 232 24.15 1.66 -5.29
CA TYR A 232 25.60 1.79 -5.17
C TYR A 232 26.23 2.80 -6.10
N VAL A 233 25.50 3.23 -7.12
CA VAL A 233 25.90 4.39 -7.92
C VAL A 233 25.65 5.59 -7.02
N PRO A 234 26.69 6.30 -6.52
CA PRO A 234 26.47 7.54 -5.80
C PRO A 234 25.58 8.44 -6.66
N ASP A 235 24.87 9.39 -6.05
CA ASP A 235 24.29 10.54 -6.74
C ASP A 235 25.43 11.41 -7.33
N PHE A 236 26.24 10.81 -8.21
CA PHE A 236 27.01 11.53 -9.17
C PHE A 236 25.97 12.24 -10.01
N ASP A 237 25.92 13.56 -9.84
CA ASP A 237 25.18 14.43 -10.73
C ASP A 237 25.49 13.99 -12.17
N GLU A 238 24.51 13.37 -12.83
CA GLU A 238 24.69 12.70 -14.13
C GLU A 238 25.21 13.70 -15.17
N TYR A 239 24.98 14.99 -14.92
CA TYR A 239 25.49 16.12 -15.70
C TYR A 239 27.00 16.32 -15.59
N GLU A 240 27.64 16.00 -14.46
CA GLU A 240 29.05 16.36 -14.25
C GLU A 240 30.02 15.30 -14.83
N TYR A 241 29.70 14.00 -14.76
CA TYR A 241 30.62 12.94 -15.24
C TYR A 241 29.95 11.69 -15.87
N PRO A 242 29.22 11.84 -17.00
CA PRO A 242 28.49 10.72 -17.64
C PRO A 242 29.38 9.56 -18.10
N ARG A 243 30.68 9.79 -18.36
CA ARG A 243 31.62 8.73 -18.74
C ARG A 243 32.09 7.87 -17.56
N ARG A 244 32.15 8.42 -16.34
CA ARG A 244 32.60 7.67 -15.15
C ARG A 244 31.49 6.78 -14.59
N ALA A 245 30.24 7.22 -14.62
CA ALA A 245 29.10 6.42 -14.15
C ALA A 245 28.99 5.07 -14.90
N LYS A 246 29.10 5.06 -16.24
CA LYS A 246 29.04 3.83 -17.04
C LYS A 246 30.21 2.87 -16.81
N SER A 247 31.42 3.36 -16.55
CA SER A 247 32.56 2.50 -16.22
C SER A 247 32.45 1.93 -14.81
N TYR A 248 31.92 2.70 -13.86
CA TYR A 248 31.77 2.27 -12.47
C TYR A 248 30.74 1.14 -12.33
N LYS A 249 29.59 1.24 -13.01
CA LYS A 249 28.57 0.17 -13.01
C LYS A 249 29.08 -1.16 -13.59
N ARG A 250 30.11 -1.14 -14.45
CA ARG A 250 30.75 -2.38 -14.97
C ARG A 250 31.73 -3.02 -13.99
N LEU A 251 32.23 -2.25 -13.02
CA LEU A 251 33.16 -2.73 -11.99
C LEU A 251 32.42 -3.14 -10.72
N LEU A 252 31.24 -2.58 -10.48
CA LEU A 252 30.35 -2.97 -9.39
C LEU A 252 29.76 -4.36 -9.68
N SER A 253 30.22 -5.35 -8.92
CA SER A 253 29.58 -6.65 -8.83
C SER A 253 28.95 -6.81 -7.46
N LEU A 254 27.71 -7.29 -7.39
CA LEU A 254 27.07 -7.62 -6.11
C LEU A 254 27.81 -8.72 -5.36
N ASP A 255 28.60 -9.52 -6.06
CA ASP A 255 29.36 -10.64 -5.48
C ASP A 255 30.62 -10.18 -4.72
N LEU A 256 31.02 -8.90 -4.79
CA LEU A 256 32.19 -8.40 -4.07
C LEU A 256 31.96 -8.49 -2.56
N ALA A 257 33.00 -8.88 -1.80
CA ALA A 257 32.95 -8.91 -0.34
C ALA A 257 32.79 -7.51 0.28
N THR A 258 32.98 -6.46 -0.51
CA THR A 258 32.87 -5.06 -0.12
C THR A 258 31.51 -4.46 -0.42
N THR A 259 30.65 -5.17 -1.15
CA THR A 259 29.26 -4.78 -1.42
C THR A 259 28.37 -5.29 -0.30
N ARG A 260 27.88 -4.35 0.53
CA ARG A 260 26.99 -4.56 1.66
C ARG A 260 25.92 -3.47 1.79
N PHE A 261 24.72 -3.89 2.15
CA PHE A 261 23.56 -3.02 2.29
C PHE A 261 23.16 -2.94 3.76
N ARG A 262 22.71 -1.79 4.23
CA ARG A 262 22.13 -1.66 5.56
C ARG A 262 20.63 -1.55 5.45
N CYS A 263 19.91 -2.38 6.19
CA CYS A 263 18.46 -2.23 6.34
C CYS A 263 18.14 -1.14 7.37
N GLU A 264 17.49 -0.08 6.93
CA GLU A 264 17.07 1.04 7.78
C GLU A 264 16.07 0.59 8.86
N ARG A 265 15.13 -0.29 8.50
CA ARG A 265 14.15 -0.82 9.46
C ARG A 265 14.84 -1.51 10.63
N CYS A 266 15.82 -2.38 10.34
CA CYS A 266 16.54 -3.08 11.39
C CYS A 266 17.33 -2.12 12.30
N ALA A 267 17.97 -1.12 11.69
CA ALA A 267 18.70 -0.10 12.42
C ALA A 267 17.79 0.74 13.33
N VAL A 268 16.61 1.13 12.84
CA VAL A 268 15.67 2.00 13.56
C VAL A 268 14.83 1.24 14.59
N GLU A 269 14.19 0.13 14.21
CA GLU A 269 13.24 -0.59 15.08
C GLU A 269 13.94 -1.46 16.13
N PHE A 270 15.06 -2.08 15.78
CA PHE A 270 15.75 -3.03 16.67
C PHE A 270 17.06 -2.48 17.25
N GLY A 271 17.53 -1.33 16.75
CA GLY A 271 18.83 -0.78 17.16
C GLY A 271 20.01 -1.66 16.75
N TRP A 272 19.82 -2.52 15.74
CA TRP A 272 20.82 -3.46 15.27
C TRP A 272 21.34 -3.03 13.90
N ASP A 273 22.67 -2.90 13.79
CA ASP A 273 23.34 -2.67 12.51
C ASP A 273 23.27 -3.94 11.66
N CYS A 274 22.19 -4.11 10.90
CA CYS A 274 22.01 -5.24 10.00
C CYS A 274 22.63 -4.93 8.63
N ASP A 275 23.94 -5.19 8.52
CA ASP A 275 24.68 -5.13 7.27
C ASP A 275 24.49 -6.47 6.51
N LEU A 276 23.86 -6.40 5.35
CA LEU A 276 23.46 -7.52 4.50
C LEU A 276 24.40 -7.64 3.31
N TYR A 277 24.83 -8.87 3.02
CA TYR A 277 25.65 -9.18 1.84
C TYR A 277 24.82 -9.88 0.77
N TYR A 278 25.30 -9.87 -0.46
CA TYR A 278 24.71 -10.69 -1.52
C TYR A 278 25.10 -12.18 -1.35
N PRO A 279 24.19 -13.15 -1.60
CA PRO A 279 22.77 -12.98 -1.95
C PRO A 279 21.82 -12.85 -0.75
N SER A 280 22.32 -12.89 0.50
CA SER A 280 21.51 -12.82 1.73
C SER A 280 20.57 -11.60 1.81
N VAL A 281 20.94 -10.48 1.19
CA VAL A 281 20.07 -9.30 1.06
C VAL A 281 18.74 -9.65 0.37
N LEU A 282 18.72 -10.61 -0.55
CA LEU A 282 17.52 -10.99 -1.29
C LEU A 282 16.48 -11.70 -0.42
N SER A 283 16.87 -12.29 0.71
CA SER A 283 15.99 -13.05 1.60
C SER A 283 15.65 -12.32 2.89
N HIS A 284 16.04 -11.06 3.03
CA HIS A 284 15.86 -10.31 4.26
C HIS A 284 14.40 -9.91 4.49
N ASP A 285 13.79 -10.36 5.61
CA ASP A 285 12.37 -10.20 5.94
C ASP A 285 11.85 -8.77 5.82
N CYS A 286 12.66 -7.78 6.19
CA CYS A 286 12.24 -6.37 6.15
C CYS A 286 12.02 -5.83 4.74
N LEU A 287 12.42 -6.58 3.70
CA LEU A 287 12.24 -6.23 2.29
C LEU A 287 11.02 -6.87 1.64
N HIS A 288 10.29 -7.76 2.33
CA HIS A 288 9.10 -8.46 1.82
C HIS A 288 7.84 -8.19 2.68
N GLY A 289 7.83 -7.12 3.47
CA GLY A 289 6.82 -6.86 4.51
C GLY A 289 5.83 -5.76 4.16
N GLU A 290 4.87 -5.52 5.06
CA GLU A 290 3.97 -4.36 5.01
C GLU A 290 4.81 -3.07 4.98
N THR A 291 4.61 -2.24 3.95
CA THR A 291 5.16 -0.90 3.96
C THR A 291 4.19 0.06 4.62
N GLU A 292 4.75 1.16 5.09
CA GLU A 292 3.93 2.32 5.41
C GLU A 292 3.51 2.90 4.07
N TRP A 293 2.20 2.91 3.80
CA TRP A 293 1.52 3.53 2.67
C TRP A 293 2.32 4.71 2.10
N MET A 294 3.15 4.44 1.10
CA MET A 294 3.76 5.52 0.35
C MET A 294 2.72 5.93 -0.68
N ASP A 295 2.22 7.16 -0.55
CA ASP A 295 1.28 7.83 -1.47
C ASP A 295 1.91 8.05 -2.87
N ASP A 296 2.61 7.06 -3.42
CA ASP A 296 3.16 7.16 -4.76
C ASP A 296 2.02 7.06 -5.79
N GLU A 297 2.08 7.97 -6.75
CA GLU A 297 1.06 8.32 -7.74
C GLU A 297 0.83 7.21 -8.78
N THR A 298 1.48 6.06 -8.60
CA THR A 298 1.36 4.87 -9.47
C THR A 298 0.42 3.80 -8.91
N ASP A 299 -0.40 4.15 -7.91
CA ASP A 299 -1.42 3.27 -7.32
C ASP A 299 -2.49 2.85 -8.35
N THR A 300 -2.16 1.79 -9.09
CA THR A 300 -3.12 1.11 -9.96
C THR A 300 -4.02 0.22 -9.12
N VAL A 301 -5.29 0.10 -9.50
CA VAL A 301 -6.27 -0.84 -8.89
C VAL A 301 -5.69 -2.23 -8.61
N TYR A 302 -4.81 -2.72 -9.50
CA TYR A 302 -4.14 -4.01 -9.32
C TYR A 302 -3.18 -4.04 -8.12
N ALA A 303 -2.42 -2.96 -7.89
CA ALA A 303 -1.49 -2.87 -6.77
C ALA A 303 -2.24 -2.89 -5.43
N HIS A 304 -3.30 -2.07 -5.32
CA HIS A 304 -4.22 -2.07 -4.18
C HIS A 304 -4.85 -3.46 -3.95
N PHE A 305 -5.33 -4.11 -5.01
CA PHE A 305 -5.87 -5.48 -4.90
C PHE A 305 -4.84 -6.48 -4.35
N VAL A 306 -3.60 -6.47 -4.86
CA VAL A 306 -2.55 -7.38 -4.35
C VAL A 306 -2.25 -7.09 -2.89
N GLU A 307 -2.19 -5.82 -2.51
CA GLU A 307 -1.94 -5.42 -1.12
C GLU A 307 -3.07 -5.87 -0.19
N GLU A 308 -4.32 -5.55 -0.53
CA GLU A 308 -5.51 -5.94 0.24
C GLU A 308 -5.65 -7.46 0.35
N TYR A 309 -5.45 -8.19 -0.74
CA TYR A 309 -5.64 -9.64 -0.77
C TYR A 309 -4.52 -10.42 -0.09
N VAL A 310 -3.26 -9.98 -0.28
CA VAL A 310 -2.08 -10.76 0.13
C VAL A 310 -1.57 -10.35 1.50
N GLY A 311 -1.76 -9.09 1.90
CA GLY A 311 -1.20 -8.54 3.15
C GLY A 311 0.34 -8.53 3.18
N SER A 312 0.98 -8.55 2.01
CA SER A 312 2.44 -8.48 1.88
C SER A 312 2.79 -7.80 0.59
N GLU A 313 3.69 -6.84 0.68
CA GLU A 313 4.27 -6.20 -0.49
C GLU A 313 5.38 -7.07 -1.08
N GLY A 314 5.56 -6.95 -2.39
CA GLY A 314 6.70 -7.56 -3.06
C GLY A 314 8.02 -6.94 -2.58
N PHE A 315 9.12 -7.49 -3.06
CA PHE A 315 10.47 -7.06 -2.71
C PHE A 315 10.67 -5.57 -3.03
N TYR A 316 11.16 -4.82 -2.05
CA TYR A 316 11.50 -3.41 -2.22
C TYR A 316 12.89 -3.05 -1.68
N THR A 317 13.57 -2.13 -2.37
CA THR A 317 14.93 -1.67 -2.00
C THR A 317 14.96 -0.32 -1.29
N TYR A 318 13.82 0.35 -1.10
CA TYR A 318 13.82 1.73 -0.58
C TYR A 318 14.39 1.84 0.85
N ARG A 319 14.25 0.79 1.68
CA ARG A 319 14.82 0.69 3.03
C ARG A 319 16.28 0.25 3.07
N LEU A 320 16.92 0.06 1.91
CA LEU A 320 18.32 -0.33 1.83
C LEU A 320 19.20 0.87 1.51
N HIS A 321 20.28 0.97 2.27
CA HIS A 321 21.37 1.93 2.04
C HIS A 321 22.64 1.18 1.67
N ALA A 322 23.32 1.60 0.60
CA ALA A 322 24.64 1.08 0.30
C ALA A 322 25.62 1.56 1.40
N VAL A 323 26.37 0.64 2.02
CA VAL A 323 27.31 1.00 3.09
C VAL A 323 28.71 1.13 2.50
N PRO A 324 29.36 2.31 2.59
CA PRO A 324 30.73 2.48 2.14
C PRO A 324 31.70 1.57 2.91
N LEU A 325 32.76 1.17 2.22
CA LEU A 325 33.83 0.38 2.83
C LEU A 325 34.70 1.28 3.73
N THR A 326 34.77 0.95 5.02
CA THR A 326 35.60 1.69 5.98
C THR A 326 37.08 1.36 5.81
N THR A 327 37.97 2.27 6.24
CA THR A 327 39.42 2.02 6.27
C THR A 327 39.76 0.78 7.09
N GLN A 328 39.02 0.54 8.18
CA GLN A 328 39.26 -0.62 9.04
C GLN A 328 38.82 -1.92 8.37
N ALA A 329 37.68 -1.93 7.67
CA ALA A 329 37.28 -3.09 6.87
C ALA A 329 38.32 -3.42 5.78
N ARG A 330 38.91 -2.43 5.10
CA ARG A 330 40.02 -2.66 4.14
C ARG A 330 41.19 -3.40 4.76
N LYS A 331 41.63 -2.96 5.94
CA LYS A 331 42.72 -3.64 6.68
C LYS A 331 42.38 -5.09 7.02
N LEU A 332 41.12 -5.41 7.31
CA LEU A 332 40.70 -6.80 7.55
C LEU A 332 40.89 -7.67 6.31
N PHE A 333 40.53 -7.18 5.12
CA PHE A 333 40.78 -7.89 3.85
C PHE A 333 42.28 -8.03 3.56
N GLU A 334 43.07 -6.98 3.81
CA GLU A 334 44.53 -6.99 3.66
C GLU A 334 45.20 -8.00 4.61
N LEU A 335 44.70 -8.15 5.84
CA LEU A 335 45.17 -9.18 6.79
C LEU A 335 44.97 -10.60 6.25
N CYS A 336 43.97 -10.82 5.40
CA CYS A 336 43.76 -12.09 4.70
C CYS A 336 44.55 -12.20 3.39
N GLY A 337 45.35 -11.19 3.02
CA GLY A 337 46.06 -11.12 1.76
C GLY A 337 45.11 -10.99 0.55
N LYS A 338 43.94 -10.39 0.73
CA LYS A 338 42.93 -10.19 -0.32
C LYS A 338 42.87 -8.74 -0.77
N ASP A 339 42.64 -8.56 -2.06
CA ASP A 339 42.43 -7.25 -2.69
C ASP A 339 40.95 -6.86 -2.61
N THR A 340 40.66 -5.72 -1.98
CA THR A 340 39.30 -5.24 -1.73
C THR A 340 38.50 -4.93 -2.99
N ASP A 341 39.19 -4.67 -4.10
CA ASP A 341 38.55 -4.27 -5.35
C ASP A 341 38.11 -5.48 -6.19
N THR A 342 38.60 -6.68 -5.85
CA THR A 342 38.36 -7.90 -6.63
C THR A 342 37.84 -9.06 -5.81
N VAL A 343 38.06 -9.07 -4.50
CA VAL A 343 37.66 -10.19 -3.63
C VAL A 343 36.15 -10.31 -3.54
N THR A 344 35.65 -11.51 -3.79
CA THR A 344 34.24 -11.85 -3.68
C THR A 344 33.87 -12.33 -2.28
N ALA A 345 32.60 -12.19 -1.91
CA ALA A 345 32.07 -12.69 -0.64
C ALA A 345 32.27 -14.22 -0.53
N GLN A 346 32.09 -14.95 -1.63
CA GLN A 346 32.32 -16.40 -1.70
C GLN A 346 33.78 -16.77 -1.44
N GLU A 347 34.74 -16.02 -1.99
CA GLU A 347 36.16 -16.26 -1.72
C GLU A 347 36.51 -16.04 -0.24
N MET A 348 35.91 -15.03 0.39
CA MET A 348 36.10 -14.78 1.83
C MET A 348 35.45 -15.86 2.69
N ASP A 349 34.28 -16.36 2.30
CA ASP A 349 33.63 -17.49 2.98
C ASP A 349 34.46 -18.76 2.90
N ALA A 350 35.03 -19.04 1.72
CA ALA A 350 35.86 -20.21 1.48
C ALA A 350 37.15 -20.20 2.32
N LEU A 351 37.67 -19.02 2.68
CA LEU A 351 38.79 -18.91 3.61
C LEU A 351 38.43 -19.36 5.03
N GLY A 352 37.15 -19.28 5.42
CA GLY A 352 36.69 -19.66 6.76
C GLY A 352 37.37 -18.89 7.89
N VAL A 353 37.94 -17.72 7.59
CA VAL A 353 38.69 -16.89 8.55
C VAL A 353 37.78 -16.33 9.64
N ARG A 354 38.32 -16.22 10.84
CA ARG A 354 37.69 -15.52 11.96
C ARG A 354 38.63 -14.44 12.44
N PHE A 355 38.07 -13.33 12.87
CA PHE A 355 38.83 -12.23 13.44
C PHE A 355 38.59 -12.14 14.93
N VAL A 356 39.63 -11.76 15.66
CA VAL A 356 39.55 -11.44 17.08
C VAL A 356 39.70 -9.93 17.24
N ARG A 357 38.74 -9.33 17.95
CA ARG A 357 38.74 -7.92 18.35
C ARG A 357 39.09 -7.80 19.83
N ASP A 358 40.12 -7.01 20.14
CA ASP A 358 40.57 -6.67 21.50
C ASP A 358 40.82 -7.88 22.42
N GLU A 359 41.22 -9.02 21.85
CA GLU A 359 41.39 -10.29 22.55
C GLU A 359 40.14 -10.80 23.30
N GLU A 360 38.97 -10.19 23.06
CA GLU A 360 37.73 -10.53 23.77
C GLU A 360 36.71 -11.18 22.83
N TYR A 361 36.58 -10.69 21.60
CA TYR A 361 35.51 -11.12 20.69
C TYR A 361 36.04 -11.82 19.46
N ILE A 362 35.56 -13.04 19.18
CA ILE A 362 35.79 -13.72 17.91
C ILE A 362 34.55 -13.63 17.02
N MET A 363 34.75 -13.36 15.74
CA MET A 363 33.66 -13.15 14.81
C MET A 363 33.99 -13.56 13.37
N THR A 364 32.96 -13.73 12.55
CA THR A 364 33.10 -13.95 11.10
C THR A 364 33.68 -12.72 10.41
N TRP A 365 34.18 -12.86 9.17
CA TRP A 365 34.72 -11.72 8.44
C TRP A 365 33.68 -10.64 8.20
N ARG A 366 32.43 -11.04 7.93
CA ARG A 366 31.30 -10.14 7.74
C ARG A 366 30.97 -9.37 9.02
N ALA A 367 30.84 -10.05 10.15
CA ALA A 367 30.59 -9.42 11.45
C ALA A 367 31.72 -8.46 11.84
N ALA A 368 32.97 -8.82 11.52
CA ALA A 368 34.13 -7.97 11.71
C ALA A 368 34.05 -6.68 10.88
N THR A 369 33.69 -6.80 9.60
CA THR A 369 33.54 -5.64 8.72
C THR A 369 32.37 -4.74 9.10
N SER A 370 31.25 -5.31 9.59
CA SER A 370 30.10 -4.56 10.12
C SER A 370 30.48 -3.81 11.41
N SER A 371 31.21 -4.47 12.31
CA SER A 371 31.67 -3.95 13.60
C SER A 371 32.87 -3.00 13.52
N SER A 372 33.42 -2.77 12.31
CA SER A 372 34.64 -1.99 12.08
C SER A 372 34.45 -0.47 12.18
N GLN A 373 33.31 -0.01 12.68
CA GLN A 373 33.04 1.40 12.91
C GLN A 373 33.81 1.97 14.11
N ASP A 374 34.28 1.10 15.01
CA ASP A 374 35.19 1.48 16.10
C ASP A 374 36.63 1.62 15.57
N PRO A 375 37.17 2.86 15.48
CA PRO A 375 38.50 3.10 14.92
C PRO A 375 39.63 2.64 15.84
N ASP A 376 39.36 2.42 17.13
CA ASP A 376 40.38 2.16 18.15
C ASP A 376 40.57 0.67 18.43
N GLY A 377 39.63 -0.17 17.98
CA GLY A 377 39.67 -1.62 18.16
C GLY A 377 40.90 -2.26 17.50
N THR A 378 41.60 -3.11 18.24
CA THR A 378 42.71 -3.92 17.73
C THR A 378 42.17 -5.21 17.10
N TRP A 379 42.66 -5.54 15.90
CA TRP A 379 42.18 -6.70 15.15
C TRP A 379 43.33 -7.64 14.81
N ARG A 380 43.10 -8.94 14.98
CA ARG A 380 43.99 -10.00 14.48
C ARG A 380 43.18 -11.15 13.89
N MET A 381 43.84 -11.99 13.09
CA MET A 381 43.26 -13.28 12.71
C MET A 381 43.21 -14.20 13.93
N ALA A 382 42.13 -14.96 14.06
CA ALA A 382 42.01 -16.02 15.04
C ALA A 382 43.04 -17.13 14.76
N THR A 383 43.56 -17.72 15.82
CA THR A 383 44.35 -18.95 15.72
C THR A 383 43.48 -20.10 15.22
N SER A 384 44.10 -21.17 14.70
CA SER A 384 43.38 -22.35 14.24
C SER A 384 42.50 -22.98 15.34
N GLY A 385 42.95 -22.94 16.60
CA GLY A 385 42.21 -23.43 17.75
C GLY A 385 40.97 -22.59 18.06
N GLU A 386 41.11 -21.27 18.09
CA GLU A 386 40.00 -20.33 18.30
C GLU A 386 38.96 -20.43 17.18
N ALA A 387 39.41 -20.43 15.91
CA ALA A 387 38.54 -20.54 14.75
C ALA A 387 37.74 -21.86 14.75
N SER A 388 38.37 -22.99 15.10
CA SER A 388 37.68 -24.28 15.19
C SER A 388 36.59 -24.30 16.26
N LYS A 389 36.86 -23.69 17.42
CA LYS A 389 35.87 -23.55 18.51
C LYS A 389 34.70 -22.65 18.08
N ALA A 390 35.00 -21.50 17.47
CA ALA A 390 33.98 -20.58 16.95
C ALA A 390 33.10 -21.27 15.89
N GLN A 391 33.69 -21.95 14.90
CA GLN A 391 32.94 -22.67 13.86
C GLN A 391 32.02 -23.77 14.43
N LYS A 392 32.46 -24.50 15.46
CA LYS A 392 31.60 -25.49 16.13
C LYS A 392 30.39 -24.81 16.79
N HIS A 393 30.62 -23.66 17.42
CA HIS A 393 29.57 -22.89 18.07
C HIS A 393 28.58 -22.28 17.07
N GLU A 394 29.08 -21.72 15.97
CA GLU A 394 28.29 -21.20 14.85
C GLU A 394 27.39 -22.28 14.28
N ARG A 395 27.94 -23.45 13.89
CA ARG A 395 27.14 -24.58 13.37
C ARG A 395 25.99 -24.96 14.28
N ARG A 396 26.21 -24.92 15.60
CA ARG A 396 25.17 -25.19 16.56
C ARG A 396 24.08 -24.12 16.52
N ILE A 397 24.44 -22.83 16.58
CA ILE A 397 23.44 -21.75 16.51
C ILE A 397 22.68 -21.82 15.19
N GLN A 398 23.36 -22.06 14.07
CA GLN A 398 22.72 -22.22 12.76
C GLN A 398 21.66 -23.33 12.80
N LEU A 399 21.96 -24.49 13.41
CA LEU A 399 20.97 -25.57 13.57
C LEU A 399 19.80 -25.17 14.48
N GLU A 400 20.06 -24.41 15.54
CA GLU A 400 19.07 -23.96 16.52
C GLU A 400 18.13 -22.88 15.95
N GLU A 401 18.69 -21.94 15.18
CA GLU A 401 17.97 -20.80 14.59
C GLU A 401 17.41 -21.09 13.19
N ALA A 402 17.91 -22.13 12.52
CA ALA A 402 17.35 -22.59 11.26
C ALA A 402 15.85 -22.85 11.39
N ARG A 403 15.15 -22.55 10.29
CA ARG A 403 13.76 -22.96 10.12
C ARG A 403 13.72 -24.33 9.51
N TRP A 404 12.80 -25.14 9.99
CA TRP A 404 12.66 -26.52 9.60
C TRP A 404 11.25 -26.76 9.07
N PHE A 405 11.14 -27.56 8.02
CA PHE A 405 9.86 -28.06 7.54
C PHE A 405 9.88 -29.57 7.50
N CYS A 406 8.70 -30.15 7.63
CA CYS A 406 8.52 -31.58 7.46
C CYS A 406 8.35 -31.89 5.97
N ARG A 407 9.19 -32.76 5.43
CA ARG A 407 9.10 -33.24 4.04
C ARG A 407 7.89 -34.14 3.80
N THR A 408 7.37 -34.76 4.85
CA THR A 408 6.30 -35.76 4.78
C THR A 408 4.91 -35.19 5.07
N CYS A 409 4.80 -34.01 5.66
CA CYS A 409 3.52 -33.35 5.92
C CYS A 409 3.24 -32.31 4.83
N ASP A 410 2.09 -32.43 4.17
CA ASP A 410 1.67 -31.53 3.09
C ASP A 410 0.90 -30.29 3.62
N GLU A 411 1.14 -29.90 4.88
CA GLU A 411 0.41 -28.80 5.53
C GLU A 411 0.90 -27.43 5.03
N PRO A 412 0.05 -26.65 4.31
CA PRO A 412 0.42 -25.35 3.78
C PRO A 412 0.64 -24.29 4.87
N GLN A 413 0.21 -24.57 6.11
CA GLN A 413 0.10 -23.60 7.20
C GLN A 413 1.47 -23.16 7.75
N HIS A 414 2.56 -23.74 7.26
CA HIS A 414 3.91 -23.50 7.76
C HIS A 414 4.89 -23.05 6.68
N ALA A 415 4.45 -22.22 5.73
CA ALA A 415 5.32 -21.61 4.72
C ALA A 415 6.56 -20.89 5.30
N ARG A 416 6.52 -20.48 6.58
CA ARG A 416 7.65 -19.84 7.29
C ARG A 416 8.61 -20.83 7.97
N GLY A 417 8.27 -22.13 7.99
CA GLY A 417 8.98 -23.17 8.74
C GLY A 417 8.88 -23.02 10.26
N TRP A 418 9.30 -24.06 10.97
CA TRP A 418 9.33 -24.13 12.43
C TRP A 418 10.72 -23.81 12.97
N TYR A 419 10.79 -23.19 14.14
CA TYR A 419 12.06 -23.20 14.88
C TYR A 419 12.41 -24.63 15.31
N CYS A 420 13.68 -24.89 15.59
CA CYS A 420 14.19 -26.21 16.04
C CYS A 420 13.23 -26.90 17.05
N ARG A 421 12.83 -26.19 18.11
CA ARG A 421 11.93 -26.73 19.15
C ARG A 421 10.56 -27.14 18.62
N ASP A 422 9.99 -26.34 17.73
CA ASP A 422 8.67 -26.58 17.15
C ASP A 422 8.73 -27.72 16.12
N ALA A 423 9.83 -27.81 15.38
CA ALA A 423 10.07 -28.89 14.42
C ALA A 423 10.20 -30.25 15.11
N LEU A 424 10.98 -30.30 16.19
CA LEU A 424 11.12 -31.51 17.02
C LEU A 424 9.78 -31.88 17.68
N ARG A 425 9.01 -30.89 18.15
CA ARG A 425 7.67 -31.13 18.67
C ARG A 425 6.74 -31.72 17.61
N HIS A 426 6.76 -31.16 16.40
CA HIS A 426 5.99 -31.66 15.27
C HIS A 426 6.37 -33.12 14.94
N LEU A 427 7.67 -33.44 14.87
CA LEU A 427 8.13 -34.82 14.68
C LEU A 427 7.57 -35.76 15.76
N ALA A 428 7.61 -35.34 17.02
CA ALA A 428 7.10 -36.14 18.14
C ALA A 428 5.59 -36.42 18.02
N THR A 429 4.81 -35.42 17.60
CA THR A 429 3.35 -35.52 17.55
C THR A 429 2.82 -36.19 16.29
N MET A 430 3.43 -35.90 15.13
CA MET A 430 2.91 -36.33 13.82
C MET A 430 3.60 -37.58 13.27
N HIS A 431 4.84 -37.85 13.68
CA HIS A 431 5.65 -38.95 13.16
C HIS A 431 6.09 -39.92 14.28
N GLY A 432 5.22 -40.18 15.25
CA GLY A 432 5.54 -40.98 16.44
C GLY A 432 6.42 -42.22 16.16
N GLY A 433 7.45 -42.43 16.98
CA GLY A 433 8.44 -43.50 16.80
C GLY A 433 9.73 -43.10 16.08
N VAL A 434 9.83 -41.85 15.61
CA VAL A 434 11.05 -41.28 15.02
C VAL A 434 11.97 -40.70 16.10
N THR A 435 13.28 -40.87 15.93
CA THR A 435 14.30 -40.23 16.79
C THR A 435 14.17 -38.71 16.71
N LEU A 436 13.98 -38.05 17.85
CA LEU A 436 13.94 -36.58 17.93
C LEU A 436 15.32 -35.99 17.68
N SER A 437 15.63 -35.77 16.41
CA SER A 437 16.86 -35.16 15.93
C SER A 437 16.56 -34.21 14.79
N LEU A 438 17.30 -33.10 14.72
CA LEU A 438 17.28 -32.20 13.56
C LEU A 438 17.88 -32.85 12.31
N GLU A 439 18.68 -33.91 12.48
CA GLU A 439 19.22 -34.71 11.37
C GLU A 439 18.23 -35.77 10.89
N CYS A 440 16.99 -35.75 11.39
CA CYS A 440 15.94 -36.65 10.96
C CYS A 440 15.61 -36.44 9.48
N GLU A 441 15.47 -37.54 8.72
CA GLU A 441 15.17 -37.52 7.28
C GLU A 441 13.83 -36.83 6.93
N HIS A 442 12.92 -36.75 7.90
CA HIS A 442 11.65 -36.07 7.79
C HIS A 442 11.76 -34.55 7.86
N LEU A 443 12.83 -34.01 8.48
CA LEU A 443 13.05 -32.57 8.56
C LEU A 443 14.03 -32.10 7.49
N GLN A 444 13.78 -30.91 7.00
CA GLN A 444 14.72 -30.19 6.15
C GLN A 444 14.85 -28.76 6.66
N ALA A 445 16.08 -28.32 6.86
CA ALA A 445 16.36 -26.92 7.12
C ALA A 445 16.06 -26.11 5.86
N LEU A 446 15.34 -25.00 6.01
CA LEU A 446 15.16 -24.00 4.96
C LEU A 446 16.51 -23.33 4.72
N PRO A 447 17.07 -23.45 3.50
CA PRO A 447 18.25 -22.69 3.13
C PRO A 447 17.92 -21.20 3.21
N GLY A 448 18.78 -20.41 3.87
CA GLY A 448 18.68 -18.94 3.84
C GLY A 448 17.85 -18.29 4.95
N TYR A 449 17.34 -19.02 5.95
CA TYR A 449 16.79 -18.41 7.17
C TYR A 449 17.84 -18.20 8.26
N ASP A 450 19.13 -18.45 7.99
CA ASP A 450 20.17 -18.12 8.96
C ASP A 450 20.02 -16.63 9.27
N LYS A 451 19.88 -16.25 10.56
CA LYS A 451 20.42 -14.95 10.97
C LYS A 451 21.79 -14.94 10.35
N SER A 452 21.96 -14.03 9.39
CA SER A 452 22.92 -14.23 8.33
C SER A 452 24.25 -14.60 8.97
N GLN A 453 25.00 -15.52 8.35
CA GLN A 453 26.37 -15.85 8.79
C GLN A 453 27.23 -14.60 9.04
N ASP A 454 26.72 -13.49 8.56
CA ASP A 454 27.14 -12.11 8.65
C ASP A 454 27.22 -11.54 10.07
N ASP A 455 26.53 -12.06 11.10
CA ASP A 455 26.44 -11.42 12.43
C ASP A 455 26.94 -12.26 13.63
N PHE A 456 27.74 -13.31 13.41
CA PHE A 456 28.27 -14.10 14.52
C PHE A 456 29.39 -13.38 15.29
N GLN A 457 29.11 -13.01 16.54
CA GLN A 457 30.08 -12.48 17.51
C GLN A 457 30.02 -13.28 18.82
N PHE A 458 31.16 -13.78 19.28
CA PHE A 458 31.28 -14.53 20.53
C PHE A 458 32.35 -13.94 21.43
N LYS A 459 32.13 -13.98 22.74
CA LYS A 459 33.22 -13.76 23.70
C LYS A 459 34.11 -15.00 23.75
N LEU A 460 35.42 -14.83 23.64
CA LEU A 460 36.40 -15.92 23.64
C LEU A 460 36.26 -16.81 24.90
N ASP A 461 36.09 -16.22 26.08
CA ASP A 461 35.90 -16.94 27.34
C ASP A 461 34.63 -17.82 27.36
N SER A 462 33.63 -17.52 26.54
CA SER A 462 32.38 -18.29 26.47
C SER A 462 32.55 -19.61 25.72
N LEU A 463 33.54 -19.72 24.83
CA LEU A 463 33.75 -20.91 23.99
C LEU A 463 34.16 -22.15 24.79
N ASP A 464 34.77 -21.96 25.96
CA ASP A 464 35.20 -23.05 26.84
C ASP A 464 34.10 -23.50 27.81
N SER A 465 32.98 -22.77 27.89
CA SER A 465 31.88 -23.03 28.82
C SER A 465 30.81 -24.00 28.31
N ASP A 466 31.15 -24.84 27.32
CA ASP A 466 30.26 -25.78 26.59
C ASP A 466 29.41 -26.69 27.52
N GLU A 467 29.80 -26.84 28.79
CA GLU A 467 29.02 -27.54 29.83
C GLU A 467 27.71 -26.85 30.25
N LYS A 468 27.61 -25.51 30.20
CA LYS A 468 26.38 -24.81 30.64
C LYS A 468 25.24 -24.92 29.64
N ALA A 469 25.53 -25.03 28.35
CA ALA A 469 24.51 -25.08 27.31
C ALA A 469 23.80 -26.45 27.18
N LYS A 470 24.43 -27.54 27.63
CA LYS A 470 23.81 -28.89 27.64
C LYS A 470 22.56 -28.99 28.51
N ARG A 471 22.32 -28.05 29.43
CA ARG A 471 21.14 -28.06 30.33
C ARG A 471 19.84 -27.61 29.69
N VAL A 472 19.87 -26.96 28.51
CA VAL A 472 18.66 -26.40 27.89
C VAL A 472 17.88 -27.45 27.06
N TYR A 473 18.49 -28.59 26.72
CA TYR A 473 17.94 -29.60 25.80
C TYR A 473 17.51 -30.94 26.45
N GLN A 474 17.31 -30.98 27.77
CA GLN A 474 16.81 -32.18 28.46
C GLN A 474 15.30 -32.12 28.79
N LEU A 475 14.50 -31.50 27.91
CA LEU A 475 13.03 -31.51 27.93
C LEU A 475 12.52 -32.09 26.61
#